data_AF-A0A369UG71-F1
#
_entry.id   AF-A0A369UG71-F1
#
_cell.length_a   1.000
_cell.length_b   1.000
_cell.length_c   1.000
_cell.angle_alpha   90.00
_cell.angle_beta   90.00
_cell.angle_gamma   90.00
#
_symmetry.space_group_name_H-M   'P 1'
#
loop_
_entity.id
_entity.type
_entity.pdbx_description
1 polymer ?
#
loop_
_entity_poly.entity_id
_entity_poly.type
_entity_poly.pdbx_seq_one_letter_code
_entity_poly.pdbx_strand_id
1 'polypeptide(L)'
;AAREDHLGHKQLVGYAVPQDGYALDAAALRRTLAELLPDYMVPVTVVLLPALPLSPNGKLDRAALPAADFNREPLREPRNPQEAALAALFAEVLGIEQIGIDDSFFELGGHSLLATRLLSRIRSSLSVELSIRALFEAPTVEKLMQRIQEAPKARVVLRPMTQRNKQT
;
A
#
# COMPACT_ATOMS: atom_id res chain seq x y z
N ALA A 1 2.70 15.95 -5.18
CA ALA A 1 3.88 16.37 -4.38
C ALA A 1 4.02 15.45 -3.19
N ALA A 2 5.24 15.16 -2.73
CA ALA A 2 5.42 14.47 -1.45
C ALA A 2 5.10 15.43 -0.30
N ARG A 3 4.25 15.00 0.64
CA ARG A 3 3.83 15.73 1.84
C ARG A 3 3.98 14.83 3.05
N GLU A 4 4.34 15.39 4.19
CA GLU A 4 4.39 14.64 5.45
C GLU A 4 2.97 14.58 6.03
N ASP A 5 2.57 13.39 6.46
CA ASP A 5 1.34 13.19 7.22
C ASP A 5 1.52 13.58 8.70
N HIS A 6 0.48 13.39 9.51
CA HIS A 6 0.50 13.68 10.95
C HIS A 6 1.47 12.81 11.77
N LEU A 7 2.03 11.74 11.18
CA LEU A 7 3.02 10.85 11.79
C LEU A 7 4.43 11.10 11.22
N GLY A 8 4.61 12.05 10.30
CA GLY A 8 5.88 12.38 9.66
C GLY A 8 6.25 11.48 8.47
N HIS A 9 5.34 10.64 7.97
CA HIS A 9 5.59 9.83 6.78
C HIS A 9 5.33 10.63 5.50
N LYS A 10 6.22 10.49 4.51
CA LYS A 10 6.05 11.12 3.21
C LYS A 10 5.01 10.36 2.38
N GLN A 11 3.91 11.03 2.05
CA GLN A 11 2.83 10.53 1.23
C GLN A 11 2.68 11.36 -0.06
N LEU A 12 2.13 10.75 -1.12
CA LEU A 12 1.86 11.42 -2.39
C LEU A 12 0.53 12.15 -2.34
N VAL A 13 0.56 13.47 -2.54
CA VAL A 13 -0.66 14.29 -2.72
C VAL A 13 -0.79 14.72 -4.18
N GLY A 14 -1.94 14.49 -4.78
CA GLY A 14 -2.31 15.00 -6.10
C GLY A 14 -2.88 16.41 -5.99
N TYR A 15 -2.51 17.31 -6.90
CA TYR A 15 -3.16 18.62 -7.05
C TYR A 15 -3.66 18.73 -8.47
N ALA A 16 -4.95 19.05 -8.64
CA ALA A 16 -5.58 19.12 -9.95
C ALA A 16 -6.42 20.39 -10.08
N VAL A 17 -6.45 20.93 -11.30
CA VAL A 17 -7.31 22.06 -11.67
C VAL A 17 -8.28 21.52 -12.73
N PRO A 18 -9.61 21.61 -12.52
CA PRO A 18 -10.57 21.24 -13.54
C PRO A 18 -10.42 22.17 -14.76
N GLN A 19 -10.56 21.60 -15.95
CA GLN A 19 -10.68 22.42 -17.16
C GLN A 19 -12.01 23.19 -17.14
N ASP A 20 -12.01 24.43 -17.66
CA ASP A 20 -13.21 25.26 -17.71
C ASP A 20 -14.40 24.53 -18.35
N GLY A 21 -15.56 24.58 -17.69
CA GLY A 21 -16.79 23.91 -18.12
C GLY A 21 -16.87 22.42 -17.74
N TYR A 22 -15.84 21.85 -17.09
CA TYR A 22 -15.85 20.48 -16.60
C TYR A 22 -15.86 20.43 -15.07
N ALA A 23 -16.69 19.55 -14.52
CA ALA A 23 -16.60 19.17 -13.11
C ALA A 23 -15.58 18.04 -12.96
N LEU A 24 -14.72 18.14 -11.95
CA LEU A 24 -13.78 17.09 -11.58
C LEU A 24 -14.11 16.61 -10.16
N ASP A 25 -14.29 15.31 -9.99
CA ASP A 25 -14.41 14.66 -8.69
C ASP A 25 -13.05 14.06 -8.30
N ALA A 26 -12.51 14.52 -7.17
CA ALA A 26 -11.24 14.04 -6.62
C ALA A 26 -11.24 12.54 -6.33
N ALA A 27 -12.34 12.00 -5.79
CA ALA A 27 -12.47 10.59 -5.46
C ALA A 27 -12.54 9.73 -6.72
N ALA A 28 -13.32 10.17 -7.72
CA ALA A 28 -13.37 9.51 -9.03
C ALA A 28 -12.00 9.51 -9.71
N LEU A 29 -11.30 10.64 -9.73
CA LEU A 29 -9.96 10.75 -10.31
C LEU A 29 -8.98 9.81 -9.60
N ARG A 30 -8.99 9.76 -8.26
CA ARG A 30 -8.13 8.84 -7.51
C ARG A 30 -8.44 7.38 -7.85
N ARG A 31 -9.72 6.98 -7.97
CA ARG A 31 -10.11 5.63 -8.38
C ARG A 31 -9.57 5.29 -9.77
N THR A 32 -9.72 6.19 -10.74
CA THR A 32 -9.14 6.01 -12.09
C THR A 32 -7.62 5.88 -12.05
N LEU A 33 -6.93 6.67 -11.22
CA LEU A 33 -5.48 6.54 -11.05
C LEU A 33 -5.09 5.17 -10.47
N ALA A 34 -5.89 4.62 -9.54
CA ALA A 34 -5.64 3.29 -8.97
C ALA A 34 -5.83 2.14 -9.97
N GLU A 35 -6.59 2.35 -11.05
CA GLU A 35 -6.72 1.37 -12.13
C GLU A 35 -5.53 1.42 -13.11
N LEU A 36 -4.85 2.58 -13.21
CA LEU A 36 -3.80 2.82 -14.19
C LEU A 36 -2.38 2.76 -13.60
N LEU A 37 -2.26 2.99 -12.30
CA LEU A 37 -0.99 3.11 -11.60
C LEU A 37 -0.87 2.02 -10.53
N PRO A 38 0.35 1.55 -10.24
CA PRO A 38 0.59 0.79 -9.02
C PRO A 38 0.17 1.58 -7.77
N ASP A 39 -0.37 0.91 -6.75
CA ASP A 39 -0.93 1.55 -5.54
C ASP A 39 0.04 2.55 -4.87
N TYR A 40 1.36 2.28 -4.88
CA TYR A 40 2.36 3.19 -4.30
C TYR A 40 2.59 4.50 -5.08
N MET A 41 2.06 4.61 -6.31
CA MET A 41 2.06 5.82 -7.12
C MET A 41 0.72 6.56 -7.06
N VAL A 42 -0.32 5.92 -6.53
CA VAL A 42 -1.63 6.54 -6.36
C VAL A 42 -1.52 7.56 -5.23
N PRO A 43 -1.93 8.81 -5.46
CA PRO A 43 -1.94 9.79 -4.40
C PRO A 43 -2.97 9.41 -3.32
N VAL A 44 -2.59 9.57 -2.07
CA VAL A 44 -3.45 9.32 -0.89
C VAL A 44 -4.63 10.28 -0.82
N THR A 45 -4.54 11.42 -1.51
CA THR A 45 -5.64 12.36 -1.67
C THR A 45 -5.35 13.28 -2.85
N VAL A 46 -6.42 13.81 -3.45
CA VAL A 46 -6.36 14.78 -4.54
C VAL A 46 -7.03 16.07 -4.09
N VAL A 47 -6.25 17.15 -4.07
CA VAL A 47 -6.74 18.49 -3.74
C VAL A 47 -7.09 19.21 -5.04
N LEU A 48 -8.37 19.58 -5.18
CA LEU A 48 -8.82 20.39 -6.30
C LEU A 48 -8.55 21.86 -6.02
N LEU A 49 -7.95 22.53 -7.00
CA LEU A 49 -7.59 23.94 -6.93
C LEU A 49 -8.30 24.72 -8.03
N PRO A 50 -8.69 25.99 -7.78
CA PRO A 50 -9.18 26.87 -8.84
C PRO A 50 -8.08 27.21 -9.86
N ALA A 51 -6.82 27.28 -9.40
CA ALA A 51 -5.63 27.48 -10.23
C ALA A 51 -4.39 26.97 -9.50
N LEU A 52 -3.34 26.62 -10.26
CA LEU A 52 -2.04 26.29 -9.67
C LEU A 52 -1.34 27.57 -9.18
N PRO A 53 -0.77 27.57 -7.96
CA PRO A 53 0.00 28.72 -7.48
C PRO A 53 1.30 28.84 -8.27
N LEU A 54 1.53 30.01 -8.85
CA LEU A 54 2.74 30.30 -9.62
C LEU A 54 3.59 31.35 -8.90
N SER A 55 4.90 31.15 -8.92
CA SER A 55 5.89 32.16 -8.58
C SER A 55 5.83 33.34 -9.57
N PRO A 56 6.44 34.50 -9.27
CA PRO A 56 6.51 35.64 -10.20
C PRO A 56 7.10 35.30 -11.57
N ASN A 57 7.94 34.26 -11.65
CA ASN A 57 8.55 33.78 -12.89
C ASN A 57 7.69 32.74 -13.63
N GLY A 58 6.44 32.54 -13.24
CA GLY A 58 5.50 31.60 -13.89
C GLY A 58 5.75 30.11 -13.59
N LYS A 59 6.70 29.78 -12.72
CA LYS A 59 6.93 28.39 -12.27
C LYS A 59 6.00 28.02 -11.13
N LEU A 60 5.62 26.74 -11.02
CA LEU A 60 4.84 26.22 -9.89
C LEU A 60 5.51 26.57 -8.54
N ASP A 61 4.79 27.30 -7.69
CA ASP A 61 5.18 27.55 -6.31
C ASP A 61 4.69 26.40 -5.43
N ARG A 62 5.59 25.46 -5.14
CA ARG A 62 5.28 24.27 -4.33
C ARG A 62 5.06 24.57 -2.86
N ALA A 63 5.54 25.71 -2.35
CA ALA A 63 5.39 26.12 -0.96
C ALA A 63 4.00 26.75 -0.73
N ALA A 64 3.44 27.39 -1.76
CA ALA A 64 2.09 27.95 -1.73
C ALA A 64 0.97 26.93 -1.99
N LEU A 65 1.31 25.67 -2.29
CA LEU A 65 0.31 24.60 -2.44
C LEU A 65 -0.36 24.32 -1.08
N PRO A 66 -1.71 24.30 -1.01
CA PRO A 66 -2.42 24.02 0.24
C PRO A 66 -2.01 22.69 0.87
N ALA A 67 -2.05 22.63 2.20
CA ALA A 67 -1.95 21.38 2.91
C ALA A 67 -3.12 20.47 2.51
N ALA A 68 -2.85 19.18 2.40
CA ALA A 68 -3.90 18.20 2.19
C ALA A 68 -4.51 17.81 3.53
N ASP A 69 -5.83 17.67 3.56
CA ASP A 69 -6.49 17.03 4.69
C ASP A 69 -6.40 15.52 4.51
N PHE A 70 -5.80 14.85 5.50
CA PHE A 70 -5.60 13.39 5.51
C PHE A 70 -6.66 12.70 6.37
N ASN A 71 -7.93 13.14 6.28
CA ASN A 71 -9.03 12.45 6.94
C ASN A 71 -9.03 10.99 6.52
N ARG A 72 -8.71 10.10 7.47
CA ARG A 72 -8.77 8.66 7.25
C ARG A 72 -10.23 8.24 7.16
N GLU A 73 -10.53 7.39 6.20
CA GLU A 73 -11.79 6.66 6.18
C GLU A 73 -11.95 5.87 7.49
N PRO A 74 -13.18 5.60 7.93
CA PRO A 74 -13.43 4.78 9.11
C PRO A 74 -12.75 3.41 8.98
N LEU A 75 -12.09 2.99 10.05
CA LEU A 75 -11.40 1.71 10.11
C LEU A 75 -12.39 0.55 9.90
N ARG A 76 -12.22 -0.25 8.85
CA ARG A 76 -12.94 -1.52 8.72
C ARG A 76 -12.18 -2.62 9.44
N GLU A 77 -12.80 -3.21 10.46
CA GLU A 77 -12.17 -4.25 11.28
C GLU A 77 -11.93 -5.57 10.51
N PRO A 78 -10.94 -6.37 10.92
CA PRO A 78 -10.74 -7.72 10.43
C PRO A 78 -11.96 -8.61 10.65
N ARG A 79 -12.33 -9.38 9.61
CA ARG A 79 -13.55 -10.22 9.62
C ARG A 79 -13.32 -11.62 10.17
N ASN A 80 -12.06 -12.05 10.24
CA ASN A 80 -11.69 -13.40 10.63
C ASN A 80 -10.28 -13.42 11.27
N PRO A 81 -9.89 -14.54 11.94
CA PRO A 81 -8.60 -14.63 12.62
C PRO A 81 -7.37 -14.47 11.71
N GLN A 82 -7.47 -14.83 10.42
CA GLN A 82 -6.35 -14.71 9.47
C GLN A 82 -6.12 -13.24 9.10
N GLU A 83 -7.19 -12.49 8.83
CA GLU A 83 -7.13 -11.04 8.61
C GLU A 83 -6.61 -10.34 9.85
N ALA A 84 -7.06 -10.73 11.05
CA ALA A 84 -6.59 -10.15 12.31
C ALA A 84 -5.08 -10.38 12.51
N ALA A 85 -4.58 -11.59 12.23
CA ALA A 85 -3.16 -11.89 12.30
C ALA A 85 -2.35 -11.06 11.29
N LEU A 86 -2.83 -10.94 10.04
CA LEU A 86 -2.14 -10.16 9.02
C LEU A 86 -2.16 -8.65 9.34
N ALA A 87 -3.29 -8.12 9.81
CA ALA A 87 -3.41 -6.75 10.27
C ALA A 87 -2.45 -6.44 11.43
N ALA A 88 -2.30 -7.35 12.40
CA ALA A 88 -1.34 -7.20 13.48
C ALA A 88 0.12 -7.13 12.97
N LEU A 89 0.47 -7.94 11.95
CA LEU A 89 1.80 -7.88 11.34
C LEU A 89 2.05 -6.55 10.61
N PHE A 90 1.03 -6.00 9.94
CA PHE A 90 1.12 -4.68 9.32
C PHE A 90 1.35 -3.60 10.39
N ALA A 91 0.50 -3.57 11.42
CA ALA A 91 0.58 -2.61 12.51
C ALA A 91 1.96 -2.63 13.19
N GLU A 92 2.49 -3.82 13.49
CA GLU A 92 3.80 -3.99 14.11
C GLU A 92 4.94 -3.46 13.22
N VAL A 93 4.91 -3.76 11.93
CA VAL A 93 5.98 -3.33 10.99
C VAL A 93 5.93 -1.83 10.74
N LEU A 94 4.74 -1.25 10.67
CA LEU A 94 4.53 0.18 10.44
C LEU A 94 4.70 1.00 11.74
N GLY A 95 4.63 0.36 12.91
CA GLY A 95 4.72 1.05 14.20
C GLY A 95 3.46 1.84 14.55
N ILE A 96 2.29 1.36 14.11
CA ILE A 96 0.97 1.99 14.36
C ILE A 96 0.13 1.10 15.27
N GLU A 97 -0.82 1.70 15.99
CA GLU A 97 -1.63 0.97 16.97
C GLU A 97 -2.63 0.00 16.32
N GLN A 98 -3.36 0.46 15.31
CA GLN A 98 -4.39 -0.31 14.62
C GLN A 98 -4.40 -0.01 13.13
N ILE A 99 -4.81 -1.01 12.35
CA ILE A 99 -4.95 -0.92 10.90
C ILE A 99 -6.25 -1.60 10.46
N GLY A 100 -6.95 -0.97 9.54
CA GLY A 100 -8.16 -1.48 8.93
C GLY A 100 -7.82 -2.38 7.75
N ILE A 101 -8.75 -3.26 7.37
CA ILE A 101 -8.47 -4.22 6.30
C ILE A 101 -8.35 -3.59 4.91
N ASP A 102 -8.82 -2.35 4.76
CA ASP A 102 -8.69 -1.53 3.56
C ASP A 102 -7.45 -0.64 3.54
N ASP A 103 -6.76 -0.49 4.67
CA ASP A 103 -5.64 0.45 4.71
C ASP A 103 -4.47 -0.12 3.91
N SER A 104 -4.01 0.64 2.94
CA SER A 104 -2.87 0.28 2.11
C SER A 104 -1.57 0.45 2.90
N PHE A 105 -0.76 -0.60 2.91
CA PHE A 105 0.57 -0.61 3.53
C PHE A 105 1.42 0.60 3.11
N PHE A 106 1.38 0.97 1.83
CA PHE A 106 2.18 2.06 1.28
C PHE A 106 1.57 3.43 1.58
N GLU A 107 0.24 3.52 1.69
CA GLU A 107 -0.42 4.77 2.10
C GLU A 107 -0.13 5.09 3.57
N LEU A 108 0.10 4.07 4.40
CA LEU A 108 0.48 4.22 5.81
C LEU A 108 1.99 4.43 6.04
N GLY A 109 2.75 4.81 5.01
CA GLY A 109 4.19 5.06 5.12
C GLY A 109 5.08 3.83 4.96
N GLY A 110 4.51 2.69 4.55
CA GLY A 110 5.27 1.51 4.16
C GLY A 110 6.19 1.80 2.97
N HIS A 111 7.39 1.22 2.99
CA HIS A 111 8.38 1.33 1.92
C HIS A 111 9.13 0.01 1.74
N SER A 112 10.05 -0.06 0.78
CA SER A 112 10.73 -1.30 0.37
C SER A 112 11.34 -2.11 1.53
N LEU A 113 12.08 -1.47 2.44
CA LEU A 113 12.67 -2.14 3.61
C LEU A 113 11.60 -2.67 4.58
N LEU A 114 10.55 -1.90 4.85
CA LEU A 114 9.44 -2.35 5.69
C LEU A 114 8.66 -3.49 5.02
N ALA A 115 8.45 -3.40 3.70
CA ALA A 115 7.84 -4.46 2.90
C ALA A 115 8.64 -5.77 3.01
N THR A 116 9.96 -5.72 2.89
CA THR A 116 10.81 -6.92 3.08
C THR A 116 10.66 -7.52 4.48
N ARG A 117 10.61 -6.66 5.53
CA ARG A 117 10.39 -7.12 6.91
C ARG A 117 9.01 -7.76 7.09
N LEU A 118 7.97 -7.15 6.55
CA LEU A 118 6.61 -7.66 6.57
C LEU A 118 6.52 -9.03 5.90
N LEU A 119 7.08 -9.18 4.69
CA LEU A 119 7.07 -10.46 3.97
C LEU A 119 7.82 -11.55 4.73
N SER A 120 8.93 -11.22 5.37
CA SER A 120 9.66 -12.16 6.24
C SER A 120 8.79 -12.63 7.42
N ARG A 121 8.06 -11.71 8.07
CA ARG A 121 7.19 -12.04 9.20
C ARG A 121 5.96 -12.84 8.78
N ILE A 122 5.37 -12.53 7.64
CA ILE A 122 4.27 -13.31 7.05
C ILE A 122 4.73 -14.74 6.80
N ARG A 123 5.92 -14.93 6.21
CA ARG A 123 6.49 -16.26 5.98
C ARG A 123 6.66 -17.04 7.28
N SER A 124 7.22 -16.42 8.32
CA SER A 124 7.45 -17.09 9.60
C SER A 124 6.16 -17.37 10.39
N SER A 125 5.17 -16.48 10.33
CA SER A 125 3.97 -16.55 11.19
C SER A 125 2.82 -17.30 10.52
N LEU A 126 2.66 -17.15 9.21
CA LEU A 126 1.55 -17.72 8.44
C LEU A 126 1.98 -18.89 7.55
N SER A 127 3.28 -19.20 7.47
CA SER A 127 3.84 -20.24 6.58
C SER A 127 3.52 -20.02 5.10
N VAL A 128 3.37 -18.76 4.68
CA VAL A 128 3.08 -18.38 3.29
C VAL A 128 4.24 -17.58 2.71
N GLU A 129 4.67 -17.95 1.51
CA GLU A 129 5.69 -17.21 0.78
C GLU A 129 5.04 -16.29 -0.27
N LEU A 130 5.24 -14.99 -0.09
CA LEU A 130 4.71 -13.96 -0.98
C LEU A 130 5.86 -13.21 -1.65
N SER A 131 5.72 -12.95 -2.95
CA SER A 131 6.65 -12.07 -3.65
C SER A 131 6.40 -10.61 -3.25
N ILE A 132 7.43 -9.77 -3.36
CA ILE A 132 7.26 -8.32 -3.16
C ILE A 132 6.26 -7.72 -4.17
N ARG A 133 6.21 -8.28 -5.39
CA ARG A 133 5.22 -7.94 -6.40
C ARG A 133 3.79 -8.17 -5.91
N ALA A 134 3.54 -9.28 -5.20
CA ALA A 134 2.19 -9.56 -4.67
C ALA A 134 1.75 -8.49 -3.66
N LEU A 135 2.67 -8.02 -2.79
CA LEU A 135 2.36 -6.92 -1.88
C LEU A 135 2.10 -5.60 -2.62
N PHE A 136 2.83 -5.33 -3.69
CA PHE A 136 2.59 -4.13 -4.52
C PHE A 136 1.25 -4.17 -5.27
N GLU A 137 0.84 -5.35 -5.74
CA GLU A 137 -0.44 -5.53 -6.45
C GLU A 137 -1.64 -5.62 -5.49
N ALA A 138 -1.40 -5.97 -4.23
CA ALA A 138 -2.42 -6.16 -3.20
C ALA A 138 -1.93 -5.65 -1.83
N PRO A 139 -1.81 -4.33 -1.63
CA PRO A 139 -1.16 -3.77 -0.45
C PRO A 139 -2.06 -3.62 0.77
N THR A 140 -3.31 -4.06 0.71
CA THR A 140 -4.24 -4.05 1.86
C THR A 140 -4.35 -5.44 2.46
N VAL A 141 -4.77 -5.54 3.73
CA VAL A 141 -4.98 -6.83 4.39
C VAL A 141 -6.00 -7.66 3.63
N GLU A 142 -7.12 -7.07 3.21
CA GLU A 142 -8.16 -7.77 2.44
C GLU A 142 -7.61 -8.33 1.13
N LYS A 143 -7.01 -7.48 0.29
CA LYS A 143 -6.51 -7.89 -1.03
C LYS A 143 -5.39 -8.92 -0.91
N LEU A 144 -4.48 -8.74 0.06
CA LEU A 144 -3.37 -9.67 0.27
C LEU A 144 -3.86 -11.02 0.77
N MET A 145 -4.88 -11.05 1.63
CA MET A 145 -5.50 -12.29 2.09
C MET A 145 -6.17 -13.06 0.93
N GLN A 146 -6.85 -12.36 0.02
CA GLN A 146 -7.40 -12.99 -1.19
C GLN A 146 -6.29 -13.68 -2.01
N ARG A 147 -5.16 -12.99 -2.23
CA ARG A 147 -4.00 -13.58 -2.93
C ARG A 147 -3.39 -14.78 -2.20
N ILE A 148 -3.35 -14.76 -0.86
CA ILE A 148 -2.88 -15.89 -0.05
C ILE A 148 -3.79 -17.11 -0.25
N GLN A 149 -5.11 -16.90 -0.31
CA GLN A 149 -6.10 -17.97 -0.49
C GLN A 149 -6.09 -18.55 -1.91
N GLU A 150 -5.79 -17.73 -2.91
CA GLU A 150 -5.68 -18.13 -4.32
C GLU A 150 -4.34 -18.82 -4.65
N ALA A 151 -3.30 -18.60 -3.83
CA ALA A 151 -2.00 -19.22 -4.04
C ALA A 151 -2.09 -20.76 -3.88
N PRO A 152 -1.60 -21.55 -4.86
CA PRO A 152 -1.57 -23.00 -4.71
C PRO A 152 -0.70 -23.38 -3.51
N LYS A 153 -1.27 -24.14 -2.56
CA LYS A 153 -0.57 -24.65 -1.37
C LYS A 153 0.81 -25.18 -1.77
N ALA A 154 1.87 -24.62 -1.18
CA ALA A 154 3.25 -24.82 -1.60
C ALA A 154 3.59 -26.30 -1.88
N ARG A 155 4.27 -26.53 -3.01
CA ARG A 155 4.78 -27.84 -3.44
C ARG A 155 5.60 -28.48 -2.32
N VAL A 156 5.24 -29.72 -1.98
CA VAL A 156 5.96 -30.59 -1.04
C VAL A 156 7.46 -30.58 -1.37
N VAL A 157 8.28 -30.22 -0.38
CA VAL A 157 9.75 -30.24 -0.48
C VAL A 157 10.20 -31.68 -0.73
N LEU A 158 10.85 -31.94 -1.88
CA LEU A 158 11.45 -33.23 -2.18
C LEU A 158 12.60 -33.50 -1.21
N ARG A 159 12.51 -34.60 -0.45
CA ARG A 159 13.61 -35.08 0.37
C ARG A 159 14.67 -35.73 -0.53
N PRO A 160 15.98 -35.53 -0.28
CA PRO A 160 17.03 -36.18 -1.06
C PRO A 160 16.93 -37.72 -0.91
N MET A 161 16.93 -38.44 -2.02
CA MET A 161 17.13 -39.90 -2.02
C MET A 161 18.60 -40.18 -1.71
N THR A 162 18.88 -40.78 -0.55
CA THR A 162 20.20 -41.32 -0.25
C THR A 162 20.49 -42.47 -1.22
N GLN A 163 21.44 -42.30 -2.14
CA GLN A 163 21.93 -43.39 -2.99
C GLN A 163 22.54 -44.48 -2.10
N ARG A 164 21.94 -45.67 -2.13
CA ARG A 164 22.47 -46.86 -1.48
C ARG A 164 23.62 -47.40 -2.34
N ASN A 165 24.86 -47.07 -1.99
CA ASN A 165 26.06 -47.66 -2.59
C ASN A 165 26.02 -49.18 -2.43
N LYS A 166 26.09 -49.91 -3.56
CA LYS A 166 26.49 -51.32 -3.58
C LYS A 166 28.01 -51.37 -3.59
N GLN A 167 28.62 -51.79 -2.49
CA GLN A 167 30.00 -52.25 -2.47
C GLN A 167 30.01 -53.77 -2.64
N THR A 168 30.78 -54.20 -3.64
CA THR A 168 31.47 -55.51 -3.86
C THR A 168 30.74 -56.79 -3.48
#